data_AF-A0A4Y3QSA5-F1
#
_entry.id   AF-A0A4Y3QSA5-F1
#
_cell.length_a   1.000
_cell.length_b   1.000
_cell.length_c   1.000
_cell.angle_alpha   90.00
_cell.angle_beta   90.00
_cell.angle_gamma   90.00
#
_symmetry.space_group_name_H-M   'P 1'
#
loop_
_entity.id
_entity.type
_entity.pdbx_description
1 polymer ?
#
loop_
_entity_poly.entity_id
_entity_poly.type
_entity_poly.pdbx_seq_one_letter_code
_entity_poly.pdbx_strand_id
1 'polypeptide(L)'
;MPVVPAAALPEDALVVHAGEAGAPDVLSERLPCAEDFARAVRAVETATGRTADAVGIIEIGGLNALAPALAAAELGLPVLDGDLMGRALPRIDQTTLALDGHPACPFALTSPAGDTVLVPTCTPRAVAPLLHADIAALGGAAALALHPVTAGTLRTSGIPGSLTACVRLGERYLAARDAPPAELAARLGARLLCAGRIDELRPRHGAETGSVTLHDHRDGAVVRVDLLDELLAVTVDGETLAATPDIIVAVDAAGHAPLRCDQLRTGRTVLILHLPALHRWPPEAAHLVGPRAYGLTLTPATGKTPAPAGAAPERSST
;
A
#
# COMPACT_ATOMS: atom_id res chain seq x y z
N MET A 1 1.30 22.42 -5.67
CA MET A 1 0.15 22.34 -4.74
C MET A 1 0.67 22.22 -3.32
N PRO A 2 -0.01 22.79 -2.32
CA PRO A 2 0.35 22.60 -0.92
C PRO A 2 -0.06 21.20 -0.42
N VAL A 3 0.75 20.64 0.47
CA VAL A 3 0.43 19.43 1.25
C VAL A 3 0.06 19.90 2.65
N VAL A 4 -1.12 19.51 3.14
CA VAL A 4 -1.69 20.04 4.40
C VAL A 4 -2.18 18.92 5.32
N PRO A 5 -1.89 18.96 6.62
CA PRO A 5 -2.47 18.00 7.55
C PRO A 5 -3.97 18.29 7.76
N ALA A 6 -4.76 17.26 8.10
CA ALA A 6 -6.19 17.40 8.42
C ALA A 6 -6.46 18.45 9.54
N ALA A 7 -5.52 18.62 10.46
CA ALA A 7 -5.60 19.61 11.55
C ALA A 7 -5.55 21.07 11.07
N ALA A 8 -5.00 21.33 9.86
CA ALA A 8 -4.90 22.67 9.29
C ALA A 8 -6.14 23.09 8.48
N LEU A 9 -7.06 22.16 8.19
CA LEU A 9 -8.33 22.43 7.51
C LEU A 9 -9.43 22.72 8.53
N PRO A 10 -10.49 23.49 8.18
CA PRO A 10 -11.72 23.56 8.97
C PRO A 10 -12.28 22.16 9.28
N GLU A 11 -12.91 21.97 10.44
CA GLU A 11 -13.38 20.65 10.87
C GLU A 11 -14.42 20.05 9.91
N ASP A 12 -15.25 20.88 9.30
CA ASP A 12 -16.28 20.52 8.34
C ASP A 12 -15.79 20.47 6.89
N ALA A 13 -14.54 20.83 6.61
CA ALA A 13 -13.95 20.82 5.27
C ALA A 13 -14.05 19.42 4.66
N LEU A 14 -14.56 19.34 3.43
CA LEU A 14 -14.78 18.08 2.73
C LEU A 14 -13.48 17.61 2.05
N VAL A 15 -13.10 16.38 2.32
CA VAL A 15 -11.99 15.71 1.66
C VAL A 15 -12.53 14.53 0.86
N VAL A 16 -12.21 14.49 -0.43
CA VAL A 16 -12.55 13.38 -1.33
C VAL A 16 -11.26 12.62 -1.65
N HIS A 17 -11.26 11.30 -1.47
CA HIS A 17 -10.08 10.49 -1.69
C HIS A 17 -10.01 10.03 -3.13
N ALA A 18 -8.87 10.26 -3.78
CA ALA A 18 -8.64 9.89 -5.16
C ALA A 18 -7.63 8.75 -5.27
N GLY A 19 -7.69 8.02 -6.38
CA GLY A 19 -6.72 6.98 -6.74
C GLY A 19 -7.08 6.40 -8.09
N GLU A 20 -6.49 5.26 -8.39
CA GLU A 20 -6.71 4.51 -9.61
C GLU A 20 -7.01 3.05 -9.25
N ALA A 21 -7.90 2.43 -10.03
CA ALA A 21 -8.24 1.04 -9.88
C ALA A 21 -8.28 0.37 -11.26
N GLY A 22 -7.68 -0.82 -11.36
CA GLY A 22 -7.52 -1.49 -12.64
C GLY A 22 -6.64 -2.71 -12.57
N ALA A 23 -6.58 -3.44 -13.69
CA ALA A 23 -5.67 -4.55 -13.86
C ALA A 23 -4.21 -4.04 -13.98
N PRO A 24 -3.24 -4.62 -13.25
CA PRO A 24 -1.86 -4.12 -13.23
C PRO A 24 -1.18 -4.01 -14.60
N ASP A 25 -1.50 -4.92 -15.52
CA ASP A 25 -1.03 -4.91 -16.90
C ASP A 25 -1.54 -3.69 -17.66
N VAL A 26 -2.85 -3.42 -17.58
CA VAL A 26 -3.48 -2.23 -18.18
C VAL A 26 -2.90 -0.95 -17.60
N LEU A 27 -2.75 -0.88 -16.27
CA LEU A 27 -2.17 0.29 -15.58
C LEU A 27 -0.70 0.53 -15.95
N SER A 28 0.05 -0.53 -16.26
CA SER A 28 1.47 -0.41 -16.62
C SER A 28 1.70 0.16 -18.04
N GLU A 29 0.71 0.03 -18.92
CA GLU A 29 0.77 0.50 -20.31
C GLU A 29 0.15 1.88 -20.50
N ARG A 30 -0.58 2.38 -19.51
CA ARG A 30 -1.33 3.64 -19.60
C ARG A 30 -0.69 4.75 -18.77
N LEU A 31 -0.66 5.94 -19.35
CA LEU A 31 -0.24 7.14 -18.63
C LEU A 31 -1.43 7.72 -17.86
N PRO A 32 -1.26 8.07 -16.58
CA PRO A 32 -2.31 8.70 -15.79
C PRO A 32 -2.67 10.08 -16.35
N CYS A 33 -3.96 10.41 -16.35
CA CYS A 33 -4.49 11.70 -16.80
C CYS A 33 -5.06 12.48 -15.61
N ALA A 34 -4.55 13.69 -15.37
CA ALA A 34 -5.00 14.53 -14.26
C ALA A 34 -6.49 14.92 -14.37
N GLU A 35 -6.97 15.14 -15.59
CA GLU A 35 -8.37 15.50 -15.87
C GLU A 35 -9.34 14.37 -15.48
N ASP A 36 -8.95 13.10 -15.66
CA ASP A 36 -9.82 11.97 -15.33
C ASP A 36 -10.00 11.82 -13.80
N PHE A 37 -8.93 12.01 -13.02
CA PHE A 37 -9.05 12.04 -11.56
C PHE A 37 -9.88 13.24 -11.07
N ALA A 38 -9.71 14.42 -11.70
CA ALA A 38 -10.51 15.58 -11.39
C ALA A 38 -12.00 15.36 -11.70
N ARG A 39 -12.33 14.74 -12.84
CA ARG A 39 -13.71 14.38 -13.21
C ARG A 39 -14.34 13.40 -12.20
N ALA A 40 -13.60 12.40 -11.74
CA ALA A 40 -14.08 11.48 -10.70
C ALA A 40 -14.42 12.24 -9.41
N VAL A 41 -13.56 13.16 -8.95
CA VAL A 41 -13.83 14.00 -7.78
C VAL A 41 -15.06 14.89 -8.00
N ARG A 42 -15.19 15.55 -9.15
CA ARG A 42 -16.37 16.37 -9.51
C ARG A 42 -17.68 15.58 -9.53
N ALA A 43 -17.65 14.31 -9.93
CA ALA A 43 -18.82 13.45 -9.87
C ALA A 43 -19.26 13.17 -8.42
N VAL A 44 -18.31 12.97 -7.51
CA VAL A 44 -18.57 12.87 -6.06
C VAL A 44 -19.12 14.19 -5.49
N GLU A 45 -18.57 15.34 -5.88
CA GLU A 45 -19.11 16.65 -5.50
C GLU A 45 -20.57 16.83 -5.94
N THR A 46 -20.89 16.40 -7.16
CA THR A 46 -22.26 16.44 -7.70
C THR A 46 -23.22 15.61 -6.85
N ALA A 47 -22.79 14.41 -6.44
CA ALA A 47 -23.59 13.52 -5.61
C ALA A 47 -23.80 14.05 -4.18
N THR A 48 -22.79 14.72 -3.63
CA THR A 48 -22.83 15.26 -2.25
C THR A 48 -23.43 16.65 -2.16
N GLY A 49 -23.52 17.38 -3.28
CA GLY A 49 -23.92 18.79 -3.30
C GLY A 49 -22.89 19.72 -2.63
N ARG A 50 -21.65 19.25 -2.44
CA ARG A 50 -20.56 19.97 -1.77
C ARG A 50 -19.30 19.90 -2.63
N THR A 51 -18.55 20.99 -2.66
CA THR A 51 -17.21 21.01 -3.27
C THR A 51 -16.17 20.44 -2.31
N ALA A 52 -15.16 19.77 -2.84
CA ALA A 52 -14.01 19.31 -2.07
C ALA A 52 -13.11 20.50 -1.70
N ASP A 53 -12.67 20.53 -0.45
CA ASP A 53 -11.72 21.52 0.08
C ASP A 53 -10.27 20.99 0.01
N ALA A 54 -10.09 19.68 -0.07
CA ALA A 54 -8.81 19.01 -0.29
C ALA A 54 -9.02 17.64 -0.98
N VAL A 55 -7.96 17.12 -1.60
CA VAL A 55 -7.94 15.75 -2.11
C VAL A 55 -7.16 14.84 -1.17
N GLY A 56 -7.77 13.73 -0.76
CA GLY A 56 -7.18 12.72 0.10
C GLY A 56 -6.54 11.57 -0.68
N ILE A 57 -5.67 10.83 -0.01
CA ILE A 57 -5.01 9.64 -0.56
C ILE A 57 -5.68 8.39 0.01
N ILE A 58 -6.07 7.45 -0.85
CA ILE A 58 -6.69 6.19 -0.39
C ILE A 58 -5.62 5.32 0.28
N GLU A 59 -4.52 5.07 -0.43
CA GLU A 59 -3.40 4.26 0.03
C GLU A 59 -2.06 4.91 -0.36
N ILE A 60 -1.03 4.67 0.44
CA ILE A 60 0.32 5.19 0.18
C ILE A 60 1.20 4.21 -0.64
N GLY A 61 0.61 3.61 -1.67
CA GLY A 61 1.23 2.62 -2.56
C GLY A 61 1.30 3.08 -4.02
N GLY A 62 2.48 2.95 -4.65
CA GLY A 62 2.65 3.13 -6.10
C GLY A 62 2.03 4.43 -6.65
N LEU A 63 1.21 4.30 -7.71
CA LEU A 63 0.54 5.42 -8.36
C LEU A 63 -0.61 6.00 -7.51
N ASN A 64 -1.20 5.23 -6.61
CA ASN A 64 -2.27 5.72 -5.72
C ASN A 64 -1.76 6.78 -4.73
N ALA A 65 -0.46 6.77 -4.39
CA ALA A 65 0.15 7.86 -3.61
C ALA A 65 0.31 9.17 -4.41
N LEU A 66 0.28 9.11 -5.75
CA LEU A 66 0.52 10.25 -6.65
C LEU A 66 -0.75 10.74 -7.36
N ALA A 67 -1.72 9.86 -7.63
CA ALA A 67 -2.99 10.20 -8.29
C ALA A 67 -3.75 11.36 -7.60
N PRO A 68 -3.84 11.42 -6.26
CA PRO A 68 -4.40 12.56 -5.53
C PRO A 68 -3.70 13.89 -5.82
N ALA A 69 -2.38 13.87 -6.02
CA ALA A 69 -1.64 15.07 -6.38
C ALA A 69 -2.00 15.55 -7.80
N LEU A 70 -2.20 14.62 -8.75
CA LEU A 70 -2.67 14.98 -10.09
C LEU A 70 -4.06 15.61 -10.04
N ALA A 71 -4.99 14.99 -9.32
CA ALA A 71 -6.35 15.52 -9.13
C ALA A 71 -6.32 16.91 -8.46
N ALA A 72 -5.55 17.06 -7.38
CA ALA A 72 -5.43 18.30 -6.64
C ALA A 72 -4.81 19.43 -7.48
N ALA A 73 -3.81 19.12 -8.32
CA ALA A 73 -3.22 20.09 -9.24
C ALA A 73 -4.24 20.61 -10.25
N GLU A 74 -5.03 19.71 -10.85
CA GLU A 74 -6.06 20.04 -11.82
C GLU A 74 -7.22 20.84 -11.20
N LEU A 75 -7.61 20.49 -9.97
CA LEU A 75 -8.71 21.14 -9.25
C LEU A 75 -8.30 22.43 -8.54
N GLY A 76 -7.00 22.73 -8.43
CA GLY A 76 -6.48 23.86 -7.66
C GLY A 76 -6.62 23.68 -6.15
N LEU A 77 -6.61 22.44 -5.65
CA LEU A 77 -6.82 22.09 -4.25
C LEU A 77 -5.51 21.67 -3.55
N PRO A 78 -5.44 21.73 -2.20
CA PRO A 78 -4.40 21.07 -1.44
C PRO A 78 -4.54 19.53 -1.48
N VAL A 79 -3.42 18.84 -1.26
CA VAL A 79 -3.40 17.40 -0.95
C VAL A 79 -3.34 17.22 0.56
N LEU A 80 -4.13 16.30 1.09
CA LEU A 80 -4.08 15.90 2.49
C LEU A 80 -2.76 15.15 2.79
N ASP A 81 -2.05 15.56 3.84
CA ASP A 81 -0.93 14.78 4.38
C ASP A 81 -1.44 13.62 5.24
N GLY A 82 -1.87 12.55 4.56
CA GLY A 82 -2.36 11.35 5.19
C GLY A 82 -3.08 10.45 4.20
N ASP A 83 -3.30 9.21 4.60
CA ASP A 83 -4.03 8.21 3.83
C ASP A 83 -4.96 7.38 4.72
N LEU A 84 -5.56 6.34 4.15
CA LEU A 84 -6.54 5.50 4.84
C LEU A 84 -6.07 4.06 5.06
N MET A 85 -4.88 3.67 4.56
CA MET A 85 -4.39 2.28 4.67
C MET A 85 -3.02 2.16 5.34
N GLY A 86 -2.17 3.19 5.24
CA GLY A 86 -0.80 3.23 5.77
C GLY A 86 0.17 2.33 5.01
N ARG A 87 -0.32 1.58 4.02
CA ARG A 87 0.38 0.72 3.06
C ARG A 87 -0.58 0.35 1.93
N ALA A 88 -0.06 -0.29 0.88
CA ALA A 88 -0.91 -0.94 -0.13
C ALA A 88 -1.56 -2.22 0.43
N LEU A 89 -2.86 -2.39 0.25
CA LEU A 89 -3.62 -3.57 0.66
C LEU A 89 -4.46 -4.10 -0.52
N PRO A 90 -4.60 -5.43 -0.69
CA PRO A 90 -5.25 -6.01 -1.87
C PRO A 90 -6.72 -5.62 -2.12
N ARG A 91 -7.44 -5.10 -1.11
CA ARG A 91 -8.88 -4.81 -1.23
C ARG A 91 -9.19 -3.38 -0.80
N ILE A 92 -10.04 -2.72 -1.59
CA ILE A 92 -10.45 -1.32 -1.39
C ILE A 92 -11.23 -1.07 -0.08
N ASP A 93 -11.82 -2.10 0.50
CA ASP A 93 -12.52 -2.02 1.80
C ASP A 93 -11.58 -2.06 3.00
N GLN A 94 -10.27 -2.16 2.78
CA GLN A 94 -9.25 -2.27 3.84
C GLN A 94 -8.75 -0.90 4.29
N THR A 95 -9.69 0.01 4.56
CA THR A 95 -9.40 1.38 5.02
C THR A 95 -9.74 1.55 6.50
N THR A 96 -9.07 2.49 7.16
CA THR A 96 -9.41 2.91 8.52
C THR A 96 -10.83 3.48 8.59
N LEU A 97 -11.30 4.14 7.53
CA LEU A 97 -12.68 4.60 7.40
C LEU A 97 -13.67 3.43 7.39
N ALA A 98 -13.38 2.36 6.64
CA ALA A 98 -14.25 1.19 6.61
C ALA A 98 -14.29 0.47 7.97
N LEU A 99 -13.15 0.41 8.67
CA LEU A 99 -13.08 -0.11 10.05
C LEU A 99 -13.98 0.69 11.00
N ASP A 100 -13.99 2.01 10.87
CA ASP A 100 -14.79 2.93 11.69
C ASP A 100 -16.26 3.04 11.21
N GLY A 101 -16.64 2.29 10.17
CA GLY A 101 -18.01 2.22 9.66
C GLY A 101 -18.41 3.38 8.74
N HIS A 102 -17.45 4.18 8.26
CA HIS A 102 -17.70 5.22 7.27
C HIS A 102 -17.90 4.61 5.87
N PRO A 103 -18.94 5.02 5.12
CA PRO A 103 -19.20 4.46 3.80
C PRO A 103 -18.13 4.87 2.79
N ALA A 104 -17.88 4.00 1.82
CA ALA A 104 -17.10 4.32 0.62
C ALA A 104 -17.88 5.22 -0.35
N CYS A 105 -19.20 5.01 -0.41
CA CYS A 105 -20.10 5.76 -1.28
C CYS A 105 -20.37 7.19 -0.76
N PRO A 106 -20.67 8.16 -1.65
CA PRO A 106 -20.64 8.02 -3.10
C PRO A 106 -19.21 7.80 -3.63
N PHE A 107 -19.09 6.93 -4.63
CA PHE A 107 -17.84 6.76 -5.37
C PHE A 107 -18.09 6.95 -6.86
N ALA A 108 -17.06 7.40 -7.56
CA ALA A 108 -17.09 7.60 -9.00
C ALA A 108 -15.87 6.97 -9.66
N LEU A 109 -16.07 6.46 -10.88
CA LEU A 109 -15.04 5.95 -11.76
C LEU A 109 -15.08 6.73 -13.07
N THR A 110 -13.93 7.18 -13.57
CA THR A 110 -13.82 7.85 -14.86
C THR A 110 -12.84 7.10 -15.75
N SER A 111 -13.29 6.70 -16.95
CA SER A 111 -12.44 6.08 -17.96
C SER A 111 -11.56 7.12 -18.67
N PRO A 112 -10.50 6.69 -19.37
CA PRO A 112 -9.71 7.58 -20.22
C PRO A 112 -10.49 8.24 -21.37
N ALA A 113 -11.65 7.69 -21.75
CA ALA A 113 -12.53 8.30 -22.74
C ALA A 113 -13.41 9.41 -22.14
N GLY A 114 -13.35 9.61 -20.81
CA GLY A 114 -14.17 10.55 -20.05
C GLY A 114 -15.51 9.99 -19.58
N ASP A 115 -15.83 8.72 -19.89
CA ASP A 115 -17.05 8.08 -19.40
C ASP A 115 -16.98 7.96 -17.89
N THR A 116 -18.01 8.47 -17.21
CA THR A 116 -18.05 8.52 -15.74
C THR A 116 -19.23 7.73 -15.21
N VAL A 117 -18.94 6.79 -14.30
CA VAL A 117 -19.93 6.05 -13.52
C VAL A 117 -19.93 6.62 -12.11
N LEU A 118 -21.10 6.96 -11.59
CA LEU A 118 -21.30 7.41 -10.21
C LEU A 118 -22.22 6.42 -9.49
N VAL A 119 -21.74 5.89 -8.37
CA VAL A 119 -22.54 5.08 -7.46
C VAL A 119 -22.84 5.92 -6.22
N PRO A 120 -24.05 6.48 -6.08
CA PRO A 120 -24.37 7.40 -4.99
C PRO A 120 -24.43 6.70 -3.64
N THR A 121 -24.92 5.46 -3.62
CA THR A 121 -25.11 4.67 -2.40
C THR A 121 -24.90 3.19 -2.69
N CYS A 122 -24.28 2.48 -1.76
CA CYS A 122 -24.01 1.07 -1.85
C CYS A 122 -23.85 0.49 -0.44
N THR A 123 -24.12 -0.81 -0.27
CA THR A 123 -23.73 -1.49 0.97
C THR A 123 -22.22 -1.72 0.99
N PRO A 124 -21.56 -1.82 2.16
CA PRO A 124 -20.12 -2.09 2.22
C PRO A 124 -19.69 -3.33 1.42
N ARG A 125 -20.51 -4.39 1.45
CA ARG A 125 -20.25 -5.63 0.69
C ARG A 125 -20.35 -5.47 -0.82
N ALA A 126 -21.05 -4.45 -1.30
CA ALA A 126 -21.23 -4.21 -2.73
C ALA A 126 -20.13 -3.34 -3.35
N VAL A 127 -19.30 -2.66 -2.54
CA VAL A 127 -18.26 -1.73 -3.02
C VAL A 127 -17.30 -2.41 -3.99
N ALA A 128 -16.62 -3.47 -3.55
CA ALA A 128 -15.62 -4.16 -4.39
C ALA A 128 -16.24 -4.85 -5.63
N PRO A 129 -17.38 -5.58 -5.54
CA PRO A 129 -18.04 -6.13 -6.73
C PRO A 129 -18.46 -5.06 -7.75
N LEU A 130 -19.00 -3.92 -7.31
CA LEU A 130 -19.41 -2.83 -8.20
C LEU A 130 -18.18 -2.21 -8.89
N LEU A 131 -17.14 -1.87 -8.12
CA LEU A 131 -15.89 -1.35 -8.69
C LEU A 131 -15.31 -2.28 -9.74
N HIS A 132 -15.22 -3.59 -9.46
CA HIS A 132 -14.71 -4.56 -10.43
C HIS A 132 -15.55 -4.63 -11.71
N ALA A 133 -16.88 -4.63 -11.59
CA ALA A 133 -17.79 -4.69 -12.74
C ALA A 133 -17.68 -3.41 -13.59
N ASP A 134 -17.66 -2.25 -12.94
CA ASP A 134 -17.59 -0.95 -13.60
C ASP A 134 -16.22 -0.75 -14.28
N ILE A 135 -15.11 -1.09 -13.61
CA ILE A 135 -13.75 -1.04 -14.20
C ILE A 135 -13.65 -1.93 -15.43
N ALA A 136 -14.22 -3.14 -15.39
CA ALA A 136 -14.23 -4.03 -16.54
C ALA A 136 -15.00 -3.41 -17.73
N ALA A 137 -16.13 -2.76 -17.45
CA ALA A 137 -16.91 -2.04 -18.47
C ALA A 137 -16.17 -0.80 -19.03
N LEU A 138 -15.37 -0.13 -18.19
CA LEU A 138 -14.58 1.06 -18.56
C LEU A 138 -13.24 0.73 -19.23
N GLY A 139 -13.01 -0.53 -19.61
CA GLY A 139 -11.83 -0.94 -20.36
C GLY A 139 -10.60 -1.27 -19.49
N GLY A 140 -10.84 -1.75 -18.27
CA GLY A 140 -9.85 -2.44 -17.43
C GLY A 140 -9.06 -1.57 -16.45
N ALA A 141 -9.19 -0.24 -16.53
CA ALA A 141 -8.62 0.71 -15.57
C ALA A 141 -9.43 2.02 -15.60
N ALA A 142 -9.57 2.65 -14.44
CA ALA A 142 -10.28 3.92 -14.29
C ALA A 142 -9.72 4.75 -13.13
N ALA A 143 -9.77 6.08 -13.28
CA ALA A 143 -9.60 7.01 -12.18
C ALA A 143 -10.75 6.84 -11.20
N LEU A 144 -10.46 6.83 -9.90
CA LEU A 144 -11.38 6.55 -8.82
C LEU A 144 -11.43 7.73 -7.84
N ALA A 145 -12.63 8.11 -7.42
CA ALA A 145 -12.86 8.98 -6.28
C ALA A 145 -13.89 8.36 -5.34
N LEU A 146 -13.63 8.37 -4.04
CA LEU A 146 -14.52 7.80 -3.02
C LEU A 146 -14.28 8.44 -1.64
N HIS A 147 -15.00 7.98 -0.63
CA HIS A 147 -14.85 8.42 0.76
C HIS A 147 -14.88 9.96 0.92
N PRO A 148 -15.96 10.64 0.50
CA PRO A 148 -16.16 12.03 0.89
C PRO A 148 -16.38 12.09 2.41
N VAL A 149 -15.41 12.60 3.14
CA VAL A 149 -15.44 12.73 4.62
C VAL A 149 -14.92 14.08 5.06
N THR A 150 -15.24 14.49 6.28
CA THR A 150 -14.75 15.78 6.78
C THR A 150 -13.32 15.66 7.31
N ALA A 151 -12.59 16.77 7.34
CA ALA A 151 -11.29 16.83 7.99
C ALA A 151 -11.38 16.48 9.49
N GLY A 152 -12.50 16.78 10.16
CA GLY A 152 -12.79 16.34 11.53
C GLY A 152 -12.73 14.82 11.68
N THR A 153 -13.41 14.09 10.80
CA THR A 153 -13.35 12.62 10.75
C THR A 153 -11.92 12.12 10.48
N LEU A 154 -11.18 12.77 9.57
CA LEU A 154 -9.81 12.36 9.25
C LEU A 154 -8.81 12.58 10.37
N ARG A 155 -9.10 13.48 11.32
CA ARG A 155 -8.27 13.64 12.53
C ARG A 155 -8.39 12.45 13.48
N THR A 156 -9.52 11.75 13.47
CA THR A 156 -9.77 10.59 14.34
C THR A 156 -9.50 9.27 13.61
N SER A 157 -9.89 9.20 12.34
CA SER A 157 -9.97 7.96 11.57
C SER A 157 -8.99 7.90 10.40
N GLY A 158 -8.27 9.00 10.10
CA GLY A 158 -7.22 9.00 9.08
C GLY A 158 -5.85 8.58 9.62
N ILE A 159 -4.90 8.35 8.72
CA ILE A 159 -3.50 8.09 9.06
C ILE A 159 -2.70 9.36 8.72
N PRO A 160 -2.49 10.27 9.69
CA PRO A 160 -1.84 11.55 9.42
C PRO A 160 -0.34 11.39 9.13
N GLY A 161 0.17 12.19 8.19
CA GLY A 161 1.60 12.30 7.89
C GLY A 161 2.17 11.17 7.04
N SER A 162 1.35 10.26 6.51
CA SER A 162 1.83 9.11 5.73
C SER A 162 2.49 9.53 4.41
N LEU A 163 1.97 10.57 3.73
CA LEU A 163 2.61 11.11 2.52
C LEU A 163 3.99 11.70 2.85
N THR A 164 4.08 12.56 3.86
CA THR A 164 5.36 13.12 4.31
C THR A 164 6.34 12.02 4.74
N ALA A 165 5.88 10.97 5.42
CA ALA A 165 6.71 9.84 5.79
C ALA A 165 7.25 9.07 4.56
N CYS A 166 6.41 8.84 3.55
CA CYS A 166 6.84 8.21 2.29
C CYS A 166 7.84 9.06 1.51
N VAL A 167 7.68 10.39 1.47
CA VAL A 167 8.67 11.29 0.84
C VAL A 167 10.02 11.16 1.55
N ARG A 168 10.04 11.22 2.89
CA ARG A 168 11.27 11.05 3.68
C ARG A 168 11.91 9.67 3.49
N LEU A 169 11.10 8.62 3.39
CA LEU A 169 11.59 7.27 3.10
C LEU A 169 12.24 7.21 1.72
N GLY A 170 11.62 7.83 0.71
CA GLY A 170 12.15 7.95 -0.64
C GLY A 170 13.48 8.70 -0.70
N GLU A 171 13.61 9.81 0.02
CA GLU A 171 14.87 10.57 0.14
C GLU A 171 15.99 9.70 0.72
N ARG A 172 15.70 8.96 1.80
CA ARG A 172 16.66 8.04 2.43
C ARG A 172 17.04 6.90 1.48
N TYR A 173 16.07 6.35 0.76
CA TYR A 173 16.30 5.31 -0.25
C TYR A 173 17.22 5.81 -1.36
N LEU A 174 16.93 6.99 -1.94
CA LEU A 174 17.75 7.56 -3.00
C LEU A 174 19.18 7.85 -2.54
N ALA A 175 19.36 8.33 -1.30
CA ALA A 175 20.68 8.56 -0.72
C ALA A 175 21.44 7.27 -0.36
N ALA A 176 20.75 6.13 -0.27
CA ALA A 176 21.29 4.83 0.13
C ALA A 176 21.31 3.80 -1.00
N ARG A 177 20.89 4.17 -2.21
CA ARG A 177 20.55 3.21 -3.27
C ARG A 177 21.72 2.31 -3.65
N ASP A 178 22.93 2.85 -3.64
CA ASP A 178 24.14 2.10 -4.01
C ASP A 178 24.86 1.51 -2.78
N ALA A 179 24.30 1.68 -1.58
CA ALA A 179 24.87 1.14 -0.35
C ALA A 179 24.64 -0.39 -0.25
N PRO A 180 25.51 -1.13 0.47
CA PRO A 180 25.30 -2.56 0.69
C PRO A 180 23.93 -2.87 1.36
N PRO A 181 23.35 -4.06 1.14
CA PRO A 181 22.02 -4.42 1.64
C PRO A 181 21.74 -4.12 3.13
N ALA A 182 22.71 -4.40 4.00
CA ALA A 182 22.58 -4.13 5.43
C ALA A 182 22.56 -2.62 5.75
N GLU A 183 23.35 -1.83 5.04
CA GLU A 183 23.35 -0.37 5.18
C GLU A 183 22.08 0.25 4.60
N LEU A 184 21.62 -0.23 3.44
CA LEU A 184 20.33 0.17 2.87
C LEU A 184 19.20 -0.07 3.88
N ALA A 185 19.11 -1.28 4.43
CA ALA A 185 18.10 -1.62 5.42
C ALA A 185 18.19 -0.68 6.65
N ALA A 186 19.38 -0.47 7.20
CA ALA A 186 19.58 0.43 8.33
C ALA A 186 19.13 1.88 8.04
N ARG A 187 19.47 2.43 6.86
CA ARG A 187 19.07 3.80 6.46
C ARG A 187 17.56 3.94 6.29
N LEU A 188 16.88 2.89 5.83
CA LEU A 188 15.42 2.84 5.73
C LEU A 188 14.74 2.57 7.08
N GLY A 189 15.49 2.29 8.15
CA GLY A 189 14.94 1.80 9.42
C GLY A 189 14.31 0.41 9.29
N ALA A 190 14.68 -0.32 8.24
CA ALA A 190 14.13 -1.62 7.88
C ALA A 190 14.93 -2.76 8.50
N ARG A 191 14.30 -3.93 8.59
CA ARG A 191 14.98 -5.19 8.89
C ARG A 191 15.12 -6.02 7.62
N LEU A 192 16.35 -6.44 7.31
CA LEU A 192 16.65 -7.37 6.22
C LEU A 192 16.24 -8.79 6.63
N LEU A 193 15.11 -9.26 6.11
CA LEU A 193 14.57 -10.59 6.39
C LEU A 193 15.28 -11.68 5.59
N CYS A 194 15.54 -11.43 4.32
CA CYS A 194 16.18 -12.38 3.40
C CYS A 194 17.02 -11.64 2.36
N ALA A 195 18.16 -12.21 1.99
CA ALA A 195 18.91 -11.85 0.79
C ALA A 195 19.18 -13.14 -0.01
N GLY A 196 18.36 -13.41 -1.02
CA GLY A 196 18.25 -14.75 -1.59
C GLY A 196 17.81 -14.79 -3.06
N ARG A 197 18.03 -15.94 -3.68
CA ARG A 197 17.57 -16.22 -5.05
C ARG A 197 16.21 -16.91 -4.99
N ILE A 198 15.29 -16.50 -5.86
CA ILE A 198 13.98 -17.15 -6.02
C ILE A 198 14.18 -18.47 -6.76
N ASP A 199 13.84 -19.59 -6.12
CA ASP A 199 13.96 -20.93 -6.70
C ASP A 199 12.62 -21.41 -7.27
N GLU A 200 11.50 -21.03 -6.66
CA GLU A 200 10.16 -21.37 -7.11
C GLU A 200 9.23 -20.16 -7.01
N LEU A 201 8.37 -19.99 -8.01
CA LEU A 201 7.26 -19.04 -7.99
C LEU A 201 5.97 -19.77 -8.33
N ARG A 202 5.00 -19.68 -7.41
CA ARG A 202 3.63 -20.13 -7.61
C ARG A 202 2.75 -18.89 -7.77
N PRO A 203 2.18 -18.65 -8.96
CA PRO A 203 1.34 -17.48 -9.19
C PRO A 203 0.08 -17.54 -8.32
N ARG A 204 -0.50 -16.37 -8.04
CA ARG A 204 -1.82 -16.27 -7.42
C ARG A 204 -2.91 -16.72 -8.41
N HIS A 205 -4.04 -17.21 -7.88
CA HIS A 205 -5.21 -17.57 -8.69
C HIS A 205 -6.47 -16.91 -8.14
N GLY A 206 -6.90 -15.83 -8.78
CA GLY A 206 -8.02 -15.02 -8.28
C GLY A 206 -7.71 -14.48 -6.87
N ALA A 207 -8.52 -14.87 -5.90
CA ALA A 207 -8.36 -14.52 -4.49
C ALA A 207 -7.43 -15.47 -3.71
N GLU A 208 -6.99 -16.59 -4.31
CA GLU A 208 -6.05 -17.51 -3.69
C GLU A 208 -4.62 -16.96 -3.77
N THR A 209 -3.92 -16.94 -2.64
CA THR A 209 -2.57 -16.41 -2.51
C THR A 209 -1.56 -17.21 -3.34
N GLY A 210 -0.70 -16.50 -4.06
CA GLY A 210 0.52 -17.07 -4.61
C GLY A 210 1.63 -17.16 -3.57
N SER A 211 2.78 -17.70 -3.97
CA SER A 211 3.98 -17.69 -3.12
C SER A 211 5.27 -17.73 -3.93
N VAL A 212 6.34 -17.22 -3.34
CA VAL A 212 7.71 -17.44 -3.81
C VAL A 212 8.53 -18.14 -2.74
N THR A 213 9.38 -19.06 -3.16
CA THR A 213 10.34 -19.75 -2.28
C THR A 213 11.75 -19.34 -2.67
N LEU A 214 12.57 -19.02 -1.67
CA LEU A 214 13.95 -18.59 -1.82
C LEU A 214 14.87 -19.35 -0.86
N HIS A 215 16.13 -19.49 -1.25
CA HIS A 215 17.22 -19.79 -0.31
C HIS A 215 17.97 -18.51 0.05
N ASP A 216 18.13 -18.25 1.36
CA ASP A 216 18.94 -17.14 1.86
C ASP A 216 20.43 -17.42 1.63
N HIS A 217 21.15 -16.45 1.07
CA HIS A 217 22.59 -16.59 0.81
C HIS A 217 23.45 -16.52 2.07
N ARG A 218 22.91 -16.02 3.19
CA ARG A 218 23.66 -15.83 4.44
C ARG A 218 23.84 -17.13 5.22
N ASP A 219 22.79 -17.93 5.30
CA ASP A 219 22.72 -19.13 6.14
C ASP A 219 22.06 -20.36 5.46
N GLY A 220 21.55 -20.20 4.24
CA GLY A 220 20.89 -21.28 3.49
C GLY A 220 19.44 -21.54 3.88
N ALA A 221 18.86 -20.74 4.79
CA ALA A 221 17.50 -20.89 5.26
C ALA A 221 16.48 -20.87 4.11
N VAL A 222 15.41 -21.66 4.25
CA VAL A 222 14.30 -21.68 3.29
C VAL A 222 13.32 -20.58 3.66
N VAL A 223 13.14 -19.63 2.74
CA VAL A 223 12.26 -18.49 2.90
C VAL A 223 11.07 -18.63 1.98
N ARG A 224 9.86 -18.63 2.54
CA ARG A 224 8.61 -18.55 1.81
C ARG A 224 8.03 -17.15 1.96
N VAL A 225 7.64 -16.53 0.85
CA VAL A 225 6.89 -15.28 0.85
C VAL A 225 5.53 -15.52 0.22
N ASP A 226 4.45 -15.34 0.98
CA ASP A 226 3.08 -15.42 0.50
C ASP A 226 2.63 -14.06 -0.04
N LEU A 227 1.89 -14.06 -1.15
CA LEU A 227 1.55 -12.84 -1.88
C LEU A 227 0.17 -12.88 -2.58
N LEU A 228 -0.41 -11.70 -2.76
CA LEU A 228 -1.45 -11.42 -3.77
C LEU A 228 -0.88 -10.37 -4.74
N ASP A 229 -1.50 -9.20 -4.82
CA ASP A 229 -0.93 -8.04 -5.51
C ASP A 229 0.17 -7.39 -4.67
N GLU A 230 0.20 -7.70 -3.38
CA GLU A 230 1.17 -7.25 -2.37
C GLU A 230 1.78 -8.45 -1.64
N LEU A 231 2.95 -8.24 -1.03
CA LEU A 231 3.59 -9.22 -0.15
C LEU A 231 2.83 -9.27 1.20
N LEU A 232 2.39 -10.46 1.57
CA LEU A 232 1.50 -10.70 2.71
C LEU A 232 2.20 -11.31 3.91
N ALA A 233 3.15 -12.22 3.72
CA ALA A 233 3.86 -12.85 4.83
C ALA A 233 5.24 -13.35 4.41
N VAL A 234 6.16 -13.43 5.37
CA VAL A 234 7.49 -14.01 5.21
C VAL A 234 7.72 -15.04 6.31
N THR A 235 7.91 -16.29 5.90
CA THR A 235 8.18 -17.43 6.78
C THR A 235 9.56 -17.98 6.48
N VAL A 236 10.40 -18.11 7.51
CA VAL A 236 11.77 -18.62 7.42
C VAL A 236 11.87 -19.89 8.25
N ASP A 237 12.22 -21.01 7.63
CA ASP A 237 12.33 -22.34 8.25
C ASP A 237 11.11 -22.72 9.13
N GLY A 238 9.91 -22.32 8.70
CA GLY A 238 8.66 -22.61 9.38
C GLY A 238 8.20 -21.56 10.41
N GLU A 239 9.01 -20.53 10.70
CA GLU A 239 8.65 -19.42 11.58
C GLU A 239 8.28 -18.16 10.79
N THR A 240 7.10 -17.58 11.04
CA THR A 240 6.68 -16.34 10.39
C THR A 240 7.34 -15.13 11.04
N LEU A 241 8.20 -14.44 10.29
CA LEU A 241 8.98 -13.29 10.75
C LEU A 241 8.32 -11.92 10.51
N ALA A 242 7.39 -11.85 9.55
CA ALA A 242 6.59 -10.67 9.24
C ALA A 242 5.31 -11.09 8.54
N ALA A 243 4.20 -10.41 8.82
CA ALA A 243 2.95 -10.64 8.13
C ALA A 243 2.06 -9.39 8.13
N THR A 244 1.22 -9.25 7.11
CA THR A 244 0.20 -8.21 7.00
C THR A 244 -0.54 -8.03 8.33
N PRO A 245 -0.70 -6.79 8.84
CA PRO A 245 -0.52 -5.51 8.15
C PRO A 245 0.91 -4.94 8.12
N ASP A 246 1.94 -5.68 8.55
CA ASP A 246 3.34 -5.25 8.41
C ASP A 246 3.68 -4.85 6.98
N ILE A 247 4.57 -3.88 6.78
CA ILE A 247 5.01 -3.47 5.44
C ILE A 247 6.18 -4.34 5.01
N ILE A 248 5.96 -5.15 3.97
CA ILE A 248 6.95 -6.08 3.42
C ILE A 248 7.26 -5.65 1.99
N VAL A 249 8.54 -5.47 1.67
CA VAL A 249 9.00 -5.00 0.36
C VAL A 249 10.05 -5.96 -0.20
N ALA A 250 9.92 -6.29 -1.48
CA ALA A 250 10.99 -6.92 -2.23
C ALA A 250 11.76 -5.85 -3.02
N VAL A 251 13.09 -5.92 -2.99
CA VAL A 251 13.95 -5.08 -3.84
C VAL A 251 14.90 -5.97 -4.63
N ASP A 252 15.24 -5.53 -5.83
CA ASP A 252 16.26 -6.18 -6.65
C ASP A 252 17.64 -6.12 -5.95
N ALA A 253 18.35 -7.24 -5.87
CA ALA A 253 19.62 -7.28 -5.13
C ALA A 253 20.78 -6.54 -5.83
N ALA A 254 20.69 -6.27 -7.14
CA ALA A 254 21.78 -5.62 -7.88
C ALA A 254 21.61 -4.09 -7.91
N GLY A 255 20.39 -3.59 -8.12
CA GLY A 255 20.12 -2.16 -8.26
C GLY A 255 19.20 -1.55 -7.20
N HIS A 256 18.79 -2.36 -6.21
CA HIS A 256 17.86 -2.02 -5.12
C HIS A 256 16.51 -1.44 -5.57
N ALA A 257 16.15 -1.63 -6.85
CA ALA A 257 14.87 -1.21 -7.37
C ALA A 257 13.74 -1.97 -6.66
N PRO A 258 12.72 -1.28 -6.11
CA PRO A 258 11.53 -1.94 -5.57
C PRO A 258 10.85 -2.82 -6.62
N LEU A 259 10.41 -4.00 -6.19
CA LEU A 259 9.75 -4.98 -7.04
C LEU A 259 8.31 -5.16 -6.60
N ARG A 260 7.41 -5.07 -7.57
CA ARG A 260 6.03 -5.53 -7.42
C ARG A 260 5.96 -7.06 -7.48
N CYS A 261 4.89 -7.63 -6.96
CA CYS A 261 4.65 -9.08 -7.00
C CYS A 261 4.71 -9.65 -8.42
N ASP A 262 4.14 -8.94 -9.40
CA ASP A 262 4.15 -9.29 -10.82
C ASP A 262 5.53 -9.15 -11.50
N GLN A 263 6.55 -8.65 -10.80
CA GLN A 263 7.94 -8.53 -11.29
C GLN A 263 8.90 -9.57 -10.67
N LEU A 264 8.43 -10.38 -9.73
CA LEU A 264 9.18 -11.48 -9.16
C LEU A 264 9.31 -12.62 -10.18
N ARG A 265 10.51 -13.18 -10.34
CA ARG A 265 10.80 -14.23 -11.33
C ARG A 265 11.77 -15.25 -10.74
N THR A 266 11.58 -16.52 -11.06
CA THR A 266 12.56 -17.58 -10.75
C THR A 266 13.94 -17.20 -11.28
N GLY A 267 14.97 -17.47 -10.48
CA GLY A 267 16.37 -17.13 -10.77
C GLY A 267 16.77 -15.71 -10.38
N ARG A 268 15.81 -14.80 -10.10
CA ARG A 268 16.12 -13.44 -9.66
C ARG A 268 16.62 -13.45 -8.21
N THR A 269 17.64 -12.66 -7.93
CA THR A 269 18.13 -12.43 -6.57
C THR A 269 17.48 -11.16 -6.00
N VAL A 270 16.89 -11.27 -4.82
CA VAL A 270 16.12 -10.20 -4.18
C VAL A 270 16.51 -10.03 -2.72
N LEU A 271 16.25 -8.85 -2.18
CA LEU A 271 16.22 -8.61 -0.74
C LEU A 271 14.76 -8.48 -0.30
N ILE A 272 14.41 -9.14 0.79
CA ILE A 272 13.11 -8.99 1.44
C ILE A 272 13.29 -8.15 2.70
N LEU A 273 12.62 -7.01 2.74
CA LEU A 273 12.71 -6.02 3.81
C LEU A 273 11.38 -5.93 4.55
N HIS A 274 11.46 -5.83 5.88
CA HIS A 274 10.36 -5.40 6.75
C HIS A 274 10.56 -3.94 7.10
N LEU A 275 9.65 -3.07 6.67
CA LEU A 275 9.71 -1.63 6.92
C LEU A 275 8.93 -1.27 8.19
N PRO A 276 9.28 -0.14 8.86
CA PRO A 276 8.48 0.41 9.94
C PRO A 276 7.05 0.68 9.48
N ALA A 277 6.07 0.28 10.29
CA ALA A 277 4.66 0.58 10.01
C ALA A 277 4.38 2.08 10.13
N LEU A 278 3.61 2.63 9.17
CA LEU A 278 3.10 4.00 9.23
C LEU A 278 1.87 4.11 10.15
N HIS A 279 1.14 3.01 10.30
CA HIS A 279 -0.04 2.92 11.14
C HIS A 279 -0.04 1.60 11.93
N ARG A 280 -0.40 1.69 13.21
CA ARG A 280 -0.62 0.52 14.05
C ARG A 280 -2.11 0.19 14.05
N TRP A 281 -2.50 -0.70 13.15
CA TRP A 281 -3.86 -1.22 13.10
C TRP A 281 -4.26 -1.82 14.46
N PRO A 282 -5.46 -1.51 14.96
CA PRO A 282 -5.90 -2.00 16.26
C PRO A 282 -6.26 -3.51 16.15
N PRO A 283 -6.19 -4.28 17.25
CA PRO A 283 -6.40 -5.74 17.22
C PRO A 283 -7.71 -6.19 16.57
N GLU A 284 -8.79 -5.42 16.75
CA GLU A 284 -10.10 -5.67 16.14
C GLU A 284 -10.06 -5.65 14.62
N ALA A 285 -9.10 -4.95 13.99
CA ALA A 285 -8.91 -4.91 12.55
C ALA A 285 -8.26 -6.19 11.98
N ALA A 286 -7.89 -7.17 12.83
CA ALA A 286 -7.22 -8.39 12.39
C ALA A 286 -8.05 -9.22 11.37
N HIS A 287 -9.38 -9.14 11.42
CA HIS A 287 -10.26 -9.78 10.44
C HIS A 287 -10.23 -9.07 9.07
N LEU A 288 -9.87 -7.79 9.06
CA LEU A 288 -9.85 -6.95 7.87
C LEU A 288 -8.49 -6.99 7.18
N VAL A 289 -7.39 -6.80 7.93
CA VAL A 289 -6.04 -6.62 7.38
C VAL A 289 -5.02 -7.69 7.79
N GLY A 290 -5.42 -8.60 8.68
CA GLY A 290 -4.55 -9.66 9.17
C GLY A 290 -4.47 -10.86 8.20
N PRO A 291 -3.55 -11.82 8.44
CA PRO A 291 -3.26 -12.89 7.48
C PRO A 291 -4.47 -13.78 7.15
N ARG A 292 -5.36 -14.00 8.14
CA ARG A 292 -6.58 -14.80 7.96
C ARG A 292 -7.57 -14.18 6.96
N ALA A 293 -7.53 -12.85 6.76
CA ALA A 293 -8.33 -12.17 5.75
C ALA A 293 -7.98 -12.64 4.32
N TYR A 294 -6.80 -13.23 4.16
CA TYR A 294 -6.27 -13.77 2.90
C TYR A 294 -6.16 -15.31 2.91
N GLY A 295 -6.84 -15.98 3.85
CA GLY A 295 -6.80 -17.43 3.96
C GLY A 295 -5.49 -18.01 4.52
N LEU A 296 -4.58 -17.17 5.03
CA LEU A 296 -3.30 -17.62 5.57
C LEU A 296 -3.43 -18.08 7.03
N THR A 297 -2.96 -19.29 7.31
CA THR A 297 -2.78 -19.82 8.67
C THR A 297 -1.28 -19.92 8.93
N LEU A 298 -0.77 -19.00 9.75
CA LEU A 298 0.67 -18.80 9.95
C LEU A 298 1.10 -19.20 11.36
N THR A 299 2.33 -19.70 11.49
CA THR A 299 2.95 -20.03 12.78
C THR A 299 3.77 -18.83 13.26
N PRO A 300 3.41 -18.18 14.38
CA PRO A 300 4.17 -17.03 14.88
C PRO A 300 5.62 -17.41 15.21
N ALA A 301 6.56 -16.48 15.01
CA ALA A 301 7.93 -16.66 15.49
C ALA A 301 7.95 -16.90 17.00
N THR A 302 8.73 -17.89 17.45
CA THR A 302 8.78 -18.32 18.86
C THR A 302 9.56 -17.36 19.79
N GLY A 303 9.86 -16.14 19.33
CA GLY A 303 10.55 -15.12 20.11
C GLY A 303 12.07 -15.27 20.19
N LYS A 304 12.69 -16.19 19.44
CA LYS A 304 14.15 -16.18 19.24
C LYS A 304 14.50 -15.15 18.17
N THR A 305 14.62 -13.89 18.59
CA THR A 305 15.31 -12.88 17.76
C THR A 305 16.74 -13.38 17.51
N PRO A 306 17.20 -13.53 16.25
CA PRO A 306 18.60 -13.81 15.98
C PRO A 306 19.42 -12.64 16.53
N ALA A 307 20.43 -12.92 17.36
CA ALA A 307 21.33 -11.90 17.85
C ALA A 307 21.95 -11.15 16.65
N PRO A 308 22.11 -9.82 16.73
CA PRO A 308 22.80 -9.09 15.68
C PRO A 308 24.21 -9.67 15.52
N ALA A 309 24.56 -10.07 14.30
CA ALA A 309 25.89 -10.55 13.99
C ALA A 309 26.90 -9.40 14.20
N GLY A 310 27.69 -9.48 15.27
CA GLY A 310 28.77 -8.52 15.51
C GLY A 310 28.98 -8.15 16.98
N ALA A 311 29.45 -9.09 17.80
CA ALA A 311 30.27 -8.75 18.95
C ALA A 311 31.34 -9.85 19.08
N ALA A 312 32.57 -9.52 18.70
CA ALA A 312 33.71 -10.38 18.98
C ALA A 312 33.84 -10.58 20.49
N PRO A 313 34.20 -11.78 20.98
CA PRO A 313 34.43 -11.98 22.40
C PRO A 313 35.63 -11.14 22.82
N GLU A 314 35.42 -10.22 23.76
CA GLU A 314 36.51 -9.57 24.48
C GLU A 314 37.37 -10.65 25.11
N ARG A 315 38.63 -10.72 24.66
CA ARG A 315 39.64 -11.55 25.31
C ARG A 315 39.95 -10.89 26.64
N SER A 316 39.56 -11.53 27.73
CA SER A 316 40.06 -11.22 29.06
C SER A 316 41.56 -11.52 29.11
N SER A 317 42.36 -10.47 29.15
CA SER A 317 43.77 -10.55 29.56
C SER A 317 43.85 -10.68 31.09
N THR A 318 44.28 -11.85 31.55
CA THR A 318 44.94 -12.07 32.85
C THR A 318 46.13 -12.97 32.62
#